data_AF-A0A832CFW2-F1
#
_entry.id   AF-A0A832CFW2-F1
#
_cell.length_a   1.000
_cell.length_b   1.000
_cell.length_c   1.000
_cell.angle_alpha   90.00
_cell.angle_beta   90.00
_cell.angle_gamma   90.00
#
_symmetry.space_group_name_H-M   'P 1'
#
loop_
_entity.id
_entity.type
_entity.pdbx_description
1 polymer ?
#
loop_
_entity_poly.entity_id
_entity_poly.type
_entity_poly.pdbx_seq_one_letter_code
_entity_poly.pdbx_strand_id
1 'polypeptide(L)'
;MEGSLFISGKLLSITTFVYFLAMFFYIIYLVSKNNTIGLLGTIATLAGFFVETGGLVLRWVESYQLGIGRPPLTNLYESLVFFSWCTAGIYLAFEFYYKNRFMGAFVLPFVSASMAFASFSPNISQEIQPLVPALQSNWLIYHVITCFFAYAAFAVAAGVSIMYVIKFRKEEKKLPLG
;
A
#
# COMPACT_ATOMS: atom_id res chain seq x y z
N MET A 1 23.93 -13.43 -7.41
CA MET A 1 23.60 -12.32 -6.48
C MET A 1 23.12 -11.08 -7.21
N GLU A 2 23.58 -10.78 -8.43
CA GLU A 2 22.99 -9.68 -9.23
C GLU A 2 21.56 -9.99 -9.72
N GLY A 3 21.29 -11.24 -10.13
CA GLY A 3 19.98 -11.62 -10.70
C GLY A 3 18.78 -11.44 -9.76
N SER A 4 18.93 -11.68 -8.45
CA SER A 4 17.85 -11.56 -7.45
C SER A 4 17.49 -10.09 -7.15
N LEU A 5 18.49 -9.21 -7.06
CA LEU A 5 18.30 -7.75 -6.95
C LEU A 5 17.53 -7.17 -8.16
N PHE A 6 17.85 -7.64 -9.37
CA PHE A 6 17.12 -7.26 -10.59
C PHE A 6 15.68 -7.78 -10.61
N ILE A 7 15.42 -8.99 -10.09
CA ILE A 7 14.07 -9.58 -10.04
C ILE A 7 13.19 -8.85 -9.02
N SER A 8 13.70 -8.60 -7.82
CA SER A 8 12.97 -7.89 -6.76
C SER A 8 12.62 -6.46 -7.18
N GLY A 9 13.56 -5.74 -7.80
CA GLY A 9 13.32 -4.40 -8.35
C GLY A 9 12.26 -4.37 -9.46
N LYS A 10 12.29 -5.38 -10.36
CA LYS A 10 11.27 -5.50 -11.41
C LYS A 10 9.89 -5.85 -10.86
N LEU A 11 9.80 -6.75 -9.87
CA LEU A 11 8.53 -7.11 -9.23
C LEU A 11 7.87 -5.89 -8.58
N LEU A 12 8.64 -5.08 -7.87
CA LEU A 12 8.12 -3.91 -7.17
C LEU A 12 7.73 -2.79 -8.15
N SER A 13 8.49 -2.62 -9.24
CA SER A 13 8.10 -1.70 -10.32
C SER A 13 6.78 -2.12 -10.97
N ILE A 14 6.60 -3.42 -11.27
CA ILE A 14 5.34 -3.98 -11.77
C ILE A 14 4.20 -3.73 -10.77
N THR A 15 4.46 -3.92 -9.48
CA THR A 15 3.49 -3.70 -8.41
C THR A 15 2.99 -2.24 -8.37
N THR A 16 3.89 -1.26 -8.56
CA THR A 16 3.52 0.15 -8.68
C THR A 16 2.54 0.40 -9.83
N PHE A 17 2.80 -0.17 -11.01
CA PHE A 17 1.88 -0.05 -12.14
C PHE A 17 0.53 -0.75 -11.88
N VAL A 18 0.54 -1.90 -11.20
CA VAL A 18 -0.68 -2.63 -10.84
C VAL A 18 -1.54 -1.81 -9.87
N TYR A 19 -0.95 -1.20 -8.85
CA TYR A 19 -1.69 -0.33 -7.92
C TYR A 19 -2.16 0.97 -8.57
N PHE A 20 -1.39 1.54 -9.49
CA PHE A 20 -1.81 2.70 -10.27
C PHE A 20 -3.03 2.36 -11.13
N LEU A 21 -3.03 1.18 -11.77
CA LEU A 21 -4.16 0.70 -12.55
C LEU A 21 -5.39 0.40 -11.66
N ALA A 22 -5.18 -0.20 -10.48
CA ALA A 22 -6.23 -0.42 -9.50
C ALA A 22 -6.88 0.91 -9.05
N MET A 23 -6.07 1.93 -8.76
CA MET A 23 -6.54 3.28 -8.45
C MET A 23 -7.44 3.84 -9.57
N PHE A 24 -7.03 3.72 -10.83
CA PHE A 24 -7.88 4.15 -11.95
C PHE A 24 -9.20 3.40 -12.02
N PHE A 25 -9.20 2.07 -11.84
CA PHE A 25 -10.44 1.31 -11.83
C PHE A 25 -11.38 1.75 -10.71
N TYR A 26 -10.86 2.06 -9.52
CA TYR A 26 -11.68 2.58 -8.43
C TYR A 26 -12.22 4.00 -8.69
N ILE A 27 -11.44 4.87 -9.31
CA ILE A 27 -11.90 6.22 -9.70
C ILE A 27 -12.99 6.10 -10.78
N ILE A 28 -12.81 5.24 -11.78
CA ILE A 28 -13.81 4.98 -12.82
C ILE A 28 -15.06 4.35 -12.20
N TYR A 29 -14.91 3.45 -11.23
CA TYR A 29 -16.03 2.88 -10.47
C TYR A 29 -16.85 3.95 -9.74
N LEU A 30 -16.19 4.96 -9.17
CA LEU A 30 -16.87 6.07 -8.49
C LEU A 30 -17.80 6.84 -9.45
N VAL A 31 -17.41 7.00 -10.72
CA VAL A 31 -18.20 7.69 -11.76
C VAL A 31 -19.25 6.77 -12.39
N SER A 32 -18.86 5.57 -12.79
CA SER A 32 -19.69 4.64 -13.57
C SER A 32 -20.67 3.83 -12.70
N LYS A 33 -20.38 3.64 -11.41
CA LYS A 33 -21.11 2.77 -10.46
C LYS A 33 -21.29 1.32 -10.93
N ASN A 34 -20.58 0.89 -11.97
CA ASN A 34 -20.70 -0.45 -12.51
C ASN A 34 -19.95 -1.46 -11.63
N ASN A 35 -20.67 -2.46 -11.11
CA ASN A 35 -20.13 -3.44 -10.17
C ASN A 35 -18.94 -4.25 -10.74
N THR A 36 -18.89 -4.43 -12.07
CA THR A 36 -17.79 -5.13 -12.75
C THR A 36 -16.48 -4.36 -12.66
N ILE A 37 -16.52 -3.03 -12.77
CA ILE A 37 -15.32 -2.18 -12.69
C ILE A 37 -14.77 -2.17 -11.27
N GLY A 38 -15.67 -2.11 -10.27
CA GLY A 38 -15.28 -2.24 -8.86
C GLY A 38 -14.62 -3.59 -8.57
N LEU A 39 -15.17 -4.69 -9.10
CA LEU A 39 -14.58 -6.03 -8.95
C LEU A 39 -13.20 -6.13 -9.60
N LEU A 40 -13.00 -5.54 -10.79
CA LEU A 40 -11.70 -5.48 -11.45
C LEU A 40 -10.67 -4.71 -10.60
N GLY A 41 -11.09 -3.60 -9.97
CA GLY A 41 -10.27 -2.87 -9.00
C GLY A 41 -9.87 -3.71 -7.79
N THR A 42 -10.80 -4.48 -7.22
CA THR A 42 -10.52 -5.42 -6.12
C THR A 42 -9.52 -6.49 -6.54
N ILE A 43 -9.74 -7.14 -7.69
CA ILE A 43 -8.86 -8.18 -8.20
C ILE A 43 -7.45 -7.63 -8.47
N ALA A 44 -7.35 -6.44 -9.07
CA ALA A 44 -6.07 -5.78 -9.31
C ALA A 44 -5.35 -5.44 -7.99
N THR A 45 -6.08 -4.98 -6.97
CA THR A 45 -5.51 -4.70 -5.63
C THR A 45 -5.05 -5.97 -4.94
N LEU A 46 -5.83 -7.04 -5.04
CA LEU A 46 -5.49 -8.35 -4.50
C LEU A 46 -4.24 -8.93 -5.18
N ALA A 47 -4.18 -8.85 -6.51
CA ALA A 47 -3.02 -9.26 -7.29
C ALA A 47 -1.77 -8.43 -6.90
N GLY A 48 -1.91 -7.11 -6.82
CA GLY A 48 -0.85 -6.21 -6.35
C GLY A 48 -0.34 -6.60 -4.97
N PHE A 49 -1.25 -6.86 -4.03
CA PHE A 49 -0.92 -7.27 -2.66
C PHE A 49 -0.12 -8.58 -2.61
N PHE A 50 -0.52 -9.59 -3.39
CA PHE A 50 0.21 -10.86 -3.44
C PHE A 50 1.59 -10.72 -4.11
N VAL A 51 1.69 -9.93 -5.18
CA VAL A 51 2.98 -9.66 -5.84
C VAL A 51 3.91 -8.88 -4.91
N GLU A 52 3.38 -7.89 -4.18
CA GLU A 52 4.12 -7.11 -3.19
C GLU A 52 4.60 -7.99 -2.03
N THR A 53 3.74 -8.88 -1.53
CA THR A 53 4.10 -9.87 -0.51
C THR A 53 5.23 -10.77 -0.99
N GLY A 54 5.15 -11.27 -2.24
CA GLY A 54 6.20 -12.07 -2.85
C GLY A 54 7.52 -11.29 -2.99
N GLY A 55 7.46 -10.02 -3.40
CA GLY A 55 8.62 -9.12 -3.49
C GLY A 55 9.28 -8.88 -2.14
N LEU A 56 8.48 -8.65 -1.09
CA LEU A 56 8.98 -8.46 0.29
C LEU A 56 9.62 -9.74 0.85
N VAL A 57 9.01 -10.91 0.61
CA VAL A 57 9.55 -12.21 1.08
C VAL A 57 10.85 -12.55 0.37
N LEU A 58 10.93 -12.40 -0.95
CA LEU A 58 12.17 -12.65 -1.69
C LEU A 58 13.31 -11.75 -1.19
N ARG A 59 12.99 -10.48 -0.92
CA ARG A 59 13.95 -9.52 -0.36
C ARG A 59 14.37 -9.84 1.08
N TRP A 60 13.45 -10.36 1.89
CA TRP A 60 13.76 -10.87 3.24
C TRP A 60 14.72 -12.05 3.19
N VAL A 61 14.46 -13.03 2.30
CA VAL A 61 15.32 -14.22 2.12
C VAL A 61 16.71 -13.82 1.62
N GLU A 62 16.80 -12.85 0.72
CA GLU A 62 18.06 -12.33 0.21
C GLU A 62 18.88 -11.61 1.32
N SER A 63 18.23 -10.80 2.15
CA SER A 63 18.83 -10.19 3.35
C SER A 63 19.33 -11.24 4.36
N TYR A 64 18.63 -12.37 4.47
CA TYR A 64 19.04 -13.48 5.33
C TYR A 64 20.23 -14.26 4.76
N GLN A 65 20.24 -14.53 3.45
CA GLN A 65 21.33 -15.21 2.75
C GLN A 65 22.63 -14.40 2.71
N LEU A 66 22.55 -13.07 2.79
CA LEU A 66 23.69 -12.18 2.91
C LEU A 66 24.34 -12.19 4.32
N GLY A 67 23.89 -13.04 5.24
CA GLY A 67 24.43 -13.16 6.60
C GLY A 67 24.04 -12.00 7.52
N ILE A 68 23.11 -11.18 7.05
CA ILE A 68 22.75 -9.91 7.67
C ILE A 68 21.51 -10.06 8.56
N GLY A 69 20.57 -10.97 8.23
CA GLY A 69 19.45 -11.33 9.10
C GLY A 69 18.53 -10.16 9.47
N ARG A 70 18.43 -9.15 8.59
CA ARG A 70 17.71 -7.90 8.87
C ARG A 70 16.31 -7.88 8.25
N PRO A 71 15.29 -7.38 8.97
CA PRO A 71 14.01 -7.04 8.39
C PRO A 71 14.15 -5.97 7.29
N PRO A 72 13.41 -6.07 6.16
CA PRO A 72 13.31 -5.05 5.12
C PRO A 72 12.42 -3.92 5.63
N LEU A 73 12.92 -3.20 6.64
CA LEU A 73 12.28 -2.06 7.28
C LEU A 73 13.26 -0.91 7.46
N THR A 74 14.50 -1.05 6.98
CA THR A 74 15.58 -0.15 7.37
C THR A 74 15.84 0.93 6.32
N ASN A 75 15.50 0.66 5.06
CA ASN A 75 15.56 1.67 4.01
C ASN A 75 14.20 2.42 3.93
N LEU A 76 14.24 3.72 3.59
CA LEU A 76 13.04 4.51 3.30
C LEU A 76 12.19 3.84 2.21
N TYR A 77 12.84 3.26 1.21
CA TYR A 77 12.18 2.48 0.16
C TYR A 77 11.39 1.30 0.75
N GLU A 78 12.04 0.49 1.59
CA GLU A 78 11.42 -0.70 2.19
C GLU A 78 10.30 -0.33 3.17
N SER A 79 10.47 0.77 3.90
CA SER A 79 9.44 1.34 4.77
C SER A 79 8.19 1.76 4.01
N LEU A 80 8.36 2.41 2.84
CA LEU A 80 7.24 2.81 1.98
C LEU A 80 6.49 1.60 1.42
N VAL A 81 7.21 0.57 0.97
CA VAL A 81 6.60 -0.69 0.48
C VAL A 81 5.87 -1.42 1.61
N PHE A 82 6.44 -1.43 2.83
CA PHE A 82 5.75 -2.02 3.98
C PHE A 82 4.48 -1.24 4.36
N PHE A 83 4.53 0.09 4.27
CA PHE A 83 3.38 0.96 4.51
C PHE A 83 2.27 0.78 3.47
N SER A 84 2.60 0.68 2.18
CA SER A 84 1.62 0.36 1.12
C SER A 84 0.99 -0.99 1.36
N TRP A 85 1.79 -2.01 1.66
CA TRP A 85 1.32 -3.36 1.97
C TRP A 85 0.34 -3.37 3.17
N CYS A 86 0.70 -2.70 4.28
CA CYS A 86 -0.19 -2.60 5.45
C CYS A 86 -1.50 -1.87 5.10
N THR A 87 -1.42 -0.76 4.36
CA THR A 87 -2.59 0.03 3.99
C THR A 87 -3.50 -0.74 3.03
N ALA A 88 -2.93 -1.44 2.05
CA ALA A 88 -3.66 -2.30 1.13
C ALA A 88 -4.31 -3.49 1.86
N GLY A 89 -3.61 -4.11 2.82
CA GLY A 89 -4.14 -5.20 3.63
C GLY A 89 -5.32 -4.77 4.51
N ILE A 90 -5.20 -3.64 5.20
CA ILE A 90 -6.30 -3.06 6.00
C ILE A 90 -7.47 -2.70 5.08
N TYR A 91 -7.20 -2.05 3.94
CA TYR A 91 -8.22 -1.73 2.97
C TYR A 91 -8.99 -2.98 2.49
N LEU A 92 -8.29 -4.04 2.07
CA LEU A 92 -8.91 -5.28 1.63
C LEU A 92 -9.75 -5.92 2.74
N ALA A 93 -9.26 -5.93 3.99
CA ALA A 93 -10.02 -6.43 5.13
C ALA A 93 -11.33 -5.65 5.33
N PHE A 94 -11.29 -4.31 5.23
CA PHE A 94 -12.48 -3.46 5.30
C PHE A 94 -13.43 -3.71 4.11
N GLU A 95 -12.89 -3.86 2.90
CA GLU A 95 -13.68 -4.14 1.71
C GLU A 95 -14.43 -5.48 1.83
N PHE A 96 -13.78 -6.52 2.35
CA PHE A 96 -14.42 -7.82 2.59
C PHE A 96 -15.46 -7.78 3.72
N TYR A 97 -15.20 -7.04 4.80
CA TYR A 97 -16.11 -6.94 5.94
C TYR A 97 -17.36 -6.12 5.62
N TYR A 98 -17.20 -4.95 5.00
CA TYR A 98 -18.31 -4.03 4.70
C TYR A 98 -18.92 -4.23 3.31
N LYS A 99 -18.30 -5.04 2.44
CA LYS A 99 -18.69 -5.27 1.04
C LYS A 99 -18.87 -3.98 0.23
N ASN A 100 -18.20 -2.91 0.65
CA ASN A 100 -18.36 -1.57 0.10
C ASN A 100 -17.09 -1.12 -0.64
N ARG A 101 -17.13 -1.28 -1.97
CA ARG A 101 -16.00 -1.00 -2.86
C ARG A 101 -15.75 0.49 -3.11
N PHE A 102 -16.68 1.36 -2.73
CA PHE A 102 -16.53 2.81 -2.91
C PHE A 102 -15.41 3.38 -2.03
N MET A 103 -15.07 2.72 -0.93
CA MET A 103 -13.97 3.12 -0.05
C MET A 103 -12.62 3.05 -0.77
N GLY A 104 -12.46 2.13 -1.73
CA GLY A 104 -11.22 1.94 -2.48
C GLY A 104 -10.79 3.16 -3.27
N ALA A 105 -11.74 3.95 -3.79
CA ALA A 105 -11.42 5.16 -4.54
C ALA A 105 -10.70 6.23 -3.69
N PHE A 106 -10.88 6.21 -2.37
CA PHE A 106 -10.24 7.15 -1.46
C PHE A 106 -8.99 6.59 -0.80
N VAL A 107 -8.88 5.27 -0.65
CA VAL A 107 -7.75 4.62 0.02
C VAL A 107 -6.63 4.25 -0.96
N LEU A 108 -6.96 3.75 -2.16
CA LEU A 108 -5.96 3.37 -3.17
C LEU A 108 -5.06 4.50 -3.65
N PRO A 109 -5.48 5.78 -3.71
CA PRO A 109 -4.56 6.88 -3.96
C PRO A 109 -3.40 6.96 -2.96
N PHE A 110 -3.63 6.65 -1.68
CA PHE A 110 -2.54 6.60 -0.68
C PHE A 110 -1.57 5.46 -0.96
N VAL A 111 -2.09 4.25 -1.24
CA VAL A 111 -1.28 3.06 -1.60
C VAL A 111 -0.45 3.34 -2.85
N SER A 112 -1.11 3.84 -3.90
CA SER A 112 -0.49 4.17 -5.18
C SER A 112 0.53 5.30 -5.05
N ALA A 113 0.26 6.32 -4.25
CA ALA A 113 1.22 7.39 -4.00
C ALA A 113 2.46 6.86 -3.28
N SER A 114 2.30 6.06 -2.21
CA SER A 114 3.45 5.47 -1.50
C SER A 114 4.32 4.60 -2.40
N MET A 115 3.70 3.79 -3.27
CA MET A 115 4.43 2.96 -4.25
C MET A 115 5.07 3.79 -5.37
N ALA A 116 4.38 4.83 -5.85
CA ALA A 116 4.96 5.76 -6.82
C ALA A 116 6.17 6.50 -6.23
N PHE A 117 6.11 6.96 -4.98
CA PHE A 117 7.25 7.56 -4.30
C PHE A 117 8.41 6.57 -4.12
N ALA A 118 8.12 5.31 -3.80
CA ALA A 118 9.14 4.26 -3.74
C ALA A 118 9.79 4.01 -5.11
N SER A 119 9.03 3.96 -6.21
CA SER A 119 9.53 3.68 -7.55
C SER A 119 10.18 4.87 -8.27
N PHE A 120 9.66 6.09 -8.10
CA PHE A 120 10.10 7.27 -8.86
C PHE A 120 11.25 8.04 -8.20
N SER A 121 11.58 7.79 -6.94
CA SER A 121 12.69 8.49 -6.28
C SER A 121 14.04 7.97 -6.79
N PRO A 122 14.76 8.70 -7.66
CA PRO A 122 16.01 8.23 -8.28
C PRO A 122 17.21 8.34 -7.33
N ASN A 123 17.00 8.95 -6.15
CA ASN A 123 18.02 9.25 -5.14
C ASN A 123 17.96 8.33 -3.91
N ILE A 124 17.02 7.37 -3.85
CA ILE A 124 17.04 6.34 -2.81
C ILE A 124 17.81 5.18 -3.39
N SER A 125 19.11 5.15 -3.09
CA SER A 125 19.98 4.05 -3.49
C SER A 125 19.36 2.71 -3.08
N GLN A 126 19.25 1.79 -4.05
CA GLN A 126 19.04 0.35 -3.83
C GLN A 126 20.19 -0.30 -3.04
N GLU A 127 21.20 0.50 -2.66
CA GLU A 127 22.33 0.03 -1.87
C GLU A 127 21.90 -0.24 -0.42
N ILE A 128 22.30 -1.44 0.02
CA ILE A 128 22.23 -1.89 1.40
C ILE A 128 23.19 -1.01 2.20
N GLN A 129 22.71 0.13 2.70
CA GLN A 129 23.52 0.97 3.58
C GLN A 129 23.77 0.21 4.90
N PRO A 130 25.02 0.18 5.41
CA PRO A 130 25.31 -0.44 6.69
C PRO A 130 24.55 0.28 7.80
N LEU A 131 23.89 -0.49 8.66
CA LEU A 131 23.11 0.01 9.79
C LEU A 131 23.97 0.90 10.68
N VAL A 132 23.42 2.05 11.07
CA VAL A 132 23.84 2.71 12.31
C VAL A 132 23.58 1.76 13.49
N PRO A 133 24.57 1.51 14.37
CA PRO A 133 24.52 0.49 15.42
C PRO A 133 23.40 0.69 16.46
N ALA A 134 22.67 1.80 16.43
CA ALA A 134 21.55 2.10 17.32
C ALA A 134 20.22 1.37 16.94
N LEU A 135 20.09 0.79 15.74
CA LEU A 135 18.85 0.17 15.24
C LEU A 135 18.74 -1.36 15.47
N GLN A 136 19.62 -1.95 16.27
CA GLN A 136 19.67 -3.41 16.51
C GLN A 136 18.80 -3.91 17.68
N SER A 137 17.99 -3.04 18.30
CA SER A 137 17.11 -3.46 19.40
C SER A 137 15.82 -4.07 18.85
N ASN A 138 15.48 -5.28 19.32
CA ASN A 138 14.21 -5.94 18.98
C ASN A 138 13.00 -5.06 19.35
N TRP A 139 13.13 -4.24 20.40
CA TRP A 139 12.06 -3.36 20.89
C TRP A 139 11.72 -2.23 19.92
N LEU A 140 12.74 -1.66 19.27
CA LEU A 140 12.54 -0.61 18.27
C LEU A 140 11.81 -1.15 17.04
N ILE A 141 12.12 -2.39 16.63
CA ILE A 141 11.45 -3.04 15.49
C ILE A 141 9.96 -3.19 15.76
N TYR A 142 9.56 -3.66 16.95
CA TYR A 142 8.14 -3.75 17.32
C TYR A 142 7.47 -2.37 17.30
N HIS A 143 8.11 -1.35 17.89
CA HIS A 143 7.58 0.00 17.90
C HIS A 143 7.32 0.52 16.47
N VAL A 144 8.32 0.43 15.59
CA VAL A 144 8.23 0.90 14.20
C VAL A 144 7.13 0.18 13.43
N ILE A 145 7.01 -1.14 13.57
CA ILE A 145 5.93 -1.92 12.94
C ILE A 145 4.56 -1.45 13.44
N THR A 146 4.38 -1.29 14.75
CA THR A 146 3.10 -0.82 15.31
C THR A 146 2.76 0.60 14.85
N CYS A 147 3.76 1.48 14.71
CA CYS A 147 3.58 2.82 14.16
C CYS A 147 3.12 2.77 12.69
N PHE A 148 3.72 1.94 11.85
CA PHE A 148 3.27 1.78 10.45
C PHE A 148 1.84 1.24 10.35
N PHE A 149 1.47 0.27 11.19
CA PHE A 149 0.08 -0.19 11.27
C PHE A 149 -0.88 0.91 11.71
N ALA A 150 -0.50 1.73 12.70
CA ALA A 150 -1.31 2.86 13.14
C ALA A 150 -1.48 3.90 12.03
N TYR A 151 -0.41 4.25 11.30
CA TYR A 151 -0.50 5.17 10.17
C TYR A 151 -1.34 4.61 9.02
N ALA A 152 -1.21 3.31 8.71
CA ALA A 152 -2.01 2.67 7.68
C ALA A 152 -3.51 2.69 8.04
N ALA A 153 -3.85 2.32 9.28
CA ALA A 153 -5.21 2.40 9.79
C ALA A 153 -5.76 3.83 9.77
N PHE A 154 -4.94 4.82 10.14
CA PHE A 154 -5.29 6.24 10.07
C PHE A 154 -5.57 6.70 8.64
N ALA A 155 -4.76 6.29 7.66
CA ALA A 155 -4.97 6.59 6.25
C ALA A 155 -6.30 6.01 5.73
N VAL A 156 -6.62 4.77 6.10
CA VAL A 156 -7.91 4.15 5.77
C VAL A 156 -9.07 4.91 6.42
N ALA A 157 -8.97 5.23 7.72
CA ALA A 157 -9.99 5.97 8.44
C ALA A 157 -10.24 7.37 7.84
N ALA A 158 -9.17 8.07 7.44
CA ALA A 158 -9.27 9.35 6.76
C ALA A 158 -9.98 9.21 5.41
N GLY A 159 -9.64 8.19 4.61
CA GLY A 159 -10.31 7.91 3.33
C GLY A 159 -11.82 7.63 3.50
N VAL A 160 -12.19 6.83 4.51
CA VAL A 160 -13.59 6.53 4.83
C VAL A 160 -14.34 7.76 5.34
N SER A 161 -13.70 8.60 6.16
CA SER A 161 -14.29 9.85 6.66
C SER A 161 -14.62 10.82 5.52
N ILE A 162 -13.69 11.01 4.57
CA ILE A 162 -13.91 11.85 3.37
C ILE A 162 -15.11 11.33 2.57
N MET A 163 -15.18 10.00 2.35
CA MET A 163 -16.30 9.37 1.68
C MET A 163 -17.63 9.67 2.40
N TYR A 164 -17.65 9.56 3.72
CA TYR A 164 -18.85 9.78 4.54
C TYR A 164 -19.34 11.23 4.43
N VAL A 165 -18.44 12.22 4.53
CA VAL A 165 -18.78 13.65 4.38
C VAL A 165 -19.35 13.95 3.00
N ILE A 166 -18.77 13.40 1.93
CA ILE A 166 -19.27 13.59 0.56
C ILE A 166 -20.67 12.98 0.40
N LYS A 167 -20.91 11.79 0.97
CA LYS A 167 -22.22 11.14 0.93
C LYS A 167 -23.27 11.95 1.69
N PHE A 168 -22.96 12.39 2.89
CA PHE A 168 -23.85 13.19 3.74
C PHE A 168 -24.28 14.49 3.06
N ARG A 169 -23.32 15.24 2.49
CA ARG A 169 -23.59 16.49 1.74
C ARG A 169 -24.48 16.27 0.50
N LYS A 170 -24.44 15.07 -0.09
CA LYS A 170 -25.30 14.70 -1.24
C LYS A 170 -26.72 14.32 -0.80
N GLU A 171 -26.88 13.78 0.40
CA GLU A 171 -28.18 13.47 1.00
C GLU A 171 -28.88 14.76 1.49
N GLU A 172 -28.16 15.70 2.11
CA GLU A 172 -28.71 17.03 2.46
C GLU A 172 -29.23 17.78 1.23
N LYS A 173 -28.47 17.82 0.13
CA LYS A 173 -28.92 18.46 -1.12
C LYS A 173 -30.16 17.83 -1.75
N LYS A 174 -30.50 16.60 -1.38
CA LYS A 174 -31.68 15.89 -1.90
C LYS A 174 -32.94 16.14 -1.08
N LEU A 175 -32.82 16.69 0.12
CA LEU A 175 -33.98 17.15 0.88
C LEU A 175 -34.37 18.52 0.32
N PRO A 176 -35.52 18.65 -0.39
CA PRO A 176 -36.04 19.96 -0.69
C PRO A 176 -36.27 20.66 0.65
N LEU A 177 -35.55 21.76 0.87
CA LEU A 177 -35.87 22.70 1.92
C LEU A 177 -37.33 23.09 1.69
N GLY A 178 -38.20 22.64 2.59
CA GLY A 178 -39.60 23.09 2.66
C GLY A 178 -39.68 24.56 3.00
#